data_AF-A0A8B9SGR4-F1
#
_entry.id   AF-A0A8B9SGR4-F1
#
_cell.length_a   1.000
_cell.length_b   1.000
_cell.length_c   1.000
_cell.angle_alpha   90.00
_cell.angle_beta   90.00
_cell.angle_gamma   90.00
#
_symmetry.space_group_name_H-M   'P 1'
#
loop_
_entity.id
_entity.type
_entity.pdbx_description
1 polymer ?
#
loop_
_entity_poly.entity_id
_entity_poly.type
_entity_poly.pdbx_seq_one_letter_code
_entity_poly.pdbx_strand_id
1 'polypeptide(L)'
;MSFSWRFSGNITPRSVTWPDVLVGKILVDVSNNTEINHHKESNAEYLASLFPACTPAEIENIPLRLLPAWKIPIFLSLGLFLCFFTYNLVRQVIHPYIREQKNKFYKIPIEVVNTTLPCVAYVMLSLVYLPGVLAACLQLYYGTKYRRFPDWLDQWLQHRKQIGLLSFFCAALHAVYSLCPAHAPLPPLPVNRDGRQAGNKMNIWVEEEVWRMEIYISVGIIALGLLSLLAITSLPSIANSLNWREFSFIQVKLTFANVTE
;
A
#
# COMPACT_ATOMS: atom_id res chain seq x y z
N MET A 1 8.24 -53.15 19.12
CA MET A 1 9.50 -52.77 18.45
C MET A 1 10.08 -51.58 19.17
N SER A 2 11.19 -51.75 19.89
CA SER A 2 11.86 -50.71 20.67
C SER A 2 13.03 -50.17 19.87
N PHE A 3 13.05 -48.86 19.61
CA PHE A 3 14.18 -48.18 18.99
C PHE A 3 14.94 -47.40 20.07
N SER A 4 16.17 -47.85 20.33
CA SER A 4 17.15 -47.17 21.18
C SER A 4 18.07 -46.34 20.29
N TRP A 5 18.16 -45.04 20.56
CA TRP A 5 19.16 -44.16 19.94
C TRP A 5 20.30 -43.94 20.95
N ARG A 6 21.50 -44.42 20.60
CA ARG A 6 22.74 -44.20 21.37
C ARG A 6 23.52 -43.08 20.67
N PHE A 7 23.52 -41.88 21.24
CA PHE A 7 24.44 -40.83 20.81
C PHE A 7 25.79 -41.04 21.50
N SER A 8 26.82 -41.35 20.71
CA SER A 8 28.22 -41.39 21.15
C SER A 8 28.84 -40.02 20.89
N GLY A 9 29.06 -39.25 21.95
CA GLY A 9 29.76 -37.98 21.91
C GLY A 9 30.31 -37.67 23.29
N ASN A 10 31.62 -37.80 23.46
CA ASN A 10 32.34 -37.39 24.66
C ASN A 10 32.27 -35.86 24.77
N ILE A 11 31.35 -35.35 25.59
CA ILE A 11 31.31 -33.94 25.99
C ILE A 11 31.53 -33.90 27.50
N THR A 12 32.59 -33.20 27.89
CA THR A 12 32.95 -32.90 29.28
C THR A 12 31.81 -32.14 29.99
N PRO A 13 31.54 -32.39 31.29
CA PRO A 13 30.41 -31.77 31.96
C PRO A 13 30.78 -30.34 32.38
N ARG A 14 30.59 -29.37 31.48
CA ARG A 14 30.20 -28.02 31.92
C ARG A 14 28.71 -28.07 32.16
N SER A 15 28.29 -27.76 33.39
CA SER A 15 26.89 -27.67 33.81
C SER A 15 26.19 -26.53 33.07
N VAL A 16 25.82 -26.76 31.80
CA VAL A 16 24.94 -25.86 31.07
C VAL A 16 23.54 -26.12 31.62
N THR A 17 22.98 -25.14 32.34
CA THR A 17 21.64 -25.27 32.88
C THR A 17 20.63 -24.99 31.76
N TRP A 18 19.50 -25.69 31.73
CA TRP A 18 18.44 -25.50 30.73
C TRP A 18 18.02 -24.03 30.51
N PRO A 19 17.97 -23.17 31.56
CA PRO A 19 17.72 -21.74 31.39
C PRO A 19 18.69 -21.07 30.40
N ASP A 20 19.98 -21.38 30.48
CA ASP A 20 21.02 -20.77 29.61
C ASP A 20 20.87 -21.17 28.14
N VAL A 21 20.33 -22.36 27.87
CA VAL A 21 20.10 -22.87 26.50
C VAL A 21 18.84 -22.28 25.86
N LEU A 22 17.90 -21.84 26.69
CA LEU A 22 16.56 -21.41 26.27
C LEU A 22 16.42 -19.89 26.19
N VAL A 23 17.37 -19.11 26.73
CA VAL A 23 17.40 -17.65 26.58
C VAL A 23 17.22 -17.23 25.12
N GLY A 24 16.20 -16.42 24.85
CA GLY A 24 15.89 -15.88 23.52
C GLY A 24 15.19 -16.85 22.55
N LYS A 25 14.83 -18.07 22.98
CA LYS A 25 14.06 -19.02 22.17
C LYS A 25 12.56 -18.92 22.49
N ILE A 26 11.73 -19.15 21.48
CA ILE A 26 10.27 -19.23 21.62
C ILE A 26 9.90 -20.60 22.18
N LEU A 27 9.36 -20.64 23.39
CA LEU A 27 8.71 -21.84 23.94
C LEU A 27 7.23 -21.83 23.57
N VAL A 28 6.79 -22.90 22.93
CA VAL A 28 5.38 -23.16 22.64
C VAL A 28 4.92 -24.28 23.57
N ASP A 29 4.01 -23.96 24.49
CA ASP A 29 3.35 -24.98 25.32
C ASP A 29 2.28 -25.70 24.50
N VAL A 30 2.36 -27.03 24.45
CA VAL A 30 1.37 -27.91 23.79
C VAL A 30 0.83 -28.93 24.79
N SER A 31 1.09 -28.73 26.09
CA SER A 31 0.60 -29.61 27.14
C SER A 31 -0.89 -29.41 27.37
N ASN A 32 -1.60 -30.50 27.66
CA ASN A 32 -3.01 -30.45 28.00
C ASN A 32 -3.21 -31.15 29.35
N ASN A 33 -4.07 -30.62 30.20
CA ASN A 33 -4.36 -31.26 31.48
C ASN A 33 -5.32 -32.44 31.26
N THR A 34 -5.03 -33.56 31.91
CA THR A 34 -5.88 -34.75 31.89
C THR A 34 -7.14 -34.58 32.74
N GLU A 35 -7.16 -33.56 33.61
CA GLU A 35 -8.27 -33.24 34.51
C GLU A 35 -8.51 -31.71 34.57
N ILE A 36 -9.78 -31.32 34.65
CA ILE A 36 -10.19 -29.90 34.72
C ILE A 36 -9.92 -29.37 36.13
N ASN A 37 -9.23 -28.23 36.24
CA ASN A 37 -8.89 -27.52 37.49
C ASN A 37 -7.90 -28.22 38.46
N HIS A 38 -7.00 -29.07 37.95
CA HIS A 38 -5.97 -29.71 38.79
C HIS A 38 -4.93 -28.72 39.36
N HIS A 39 -4.66 -27.61 38.66
CA HIS A 39 -3.72 -26.57 39.08
C HIS A 39 -4.39 -25.19 39.12
N LYS A 40 -3.90 -24.32 40.01
CA LYS A 40 -4.41 -22.95 40.25
C LYS A 40 -4.05 -21.97 39.11
N GLU A 41 -3.01 -22.29 38.36
CA GLU A 41 -2.48 -21.54 37.21
C GLU A 41 -2.45 -22.46 35.98
N SER A 42 -2.52 -21.88 34.78
CA SER A 42 -2.42 -22.64 33.53
C SER A 42 -0.98 -23.10 33.25
N ASN A 43 -0.82 -24.16 32.46
CA ASN A 43 0.51 -24.70 32.12
C ASN A 43 1.40 -23.67 31.41
N ALA A 44 0.80 -22.76 30.63
CA ALA A 44 1.48 -21.66 29.97
C ALA A 44 1.97 -20.59 30.96
N GLU A 45 1.18 -20.25 31.98
CA GLU A 45 1.58 -19.33 33.05
C GLU A 45 2.69 -19.93 33.93
N TYR A 46 2.61 -21.23 34.22
CA TYR A 46 3.66 -21.96 34.93
C TYR A 46 4.97 -22.04 34.11
N LEU A 47 4.88 -22.24 32.80
CA LEU A 47 6.05 -22.18 31.90
C LEU A 47 6.65 -20.77 31.82
N ALA A 48 5.83 -19.74 31.81
CA ALA A 48 6.28 -18.34 31.82
C ALA A 48 6.97 -17.97 33.15
N SER A 49 6.51 -18.52 34.28
CA SER A 49 7.16 -18.31 35.58
C SER A 49 8.50 -19.06 35.70
N LEU A 50 8.65 -20.22 35.05
CA LEU A 50 9.93 -20.95 34.98
C LEU A 50 10.98 -20.27 34.09
N PHE A 51 10.57 -19.58 33.03
CA PHE A 51 11.49 -19.00 32.03
C PHE A 51 11.18 -17.52 31.75
N PRO A 52 11.37 -16.61 32.72
CA PRO A 52 11.03 -15.18 32.57
C PRO A 52 11.86 -14.44 31.51
N ALA A 53 12.99 -15.02 31.08
CA ALA A 53 13.85 -14.49 30.02
C ALA A 53 13.41 -14.91 28.59
N CYS A 54 12.50 -15.87 28.48
CA CYS A 54 11.82 -16.19 27.22
C CYS A 54 10.59 -15.30 27.16
N THR A 55 10.57 -14.30 26.29
CA THR A 55 9.48 -13.32 26.22
C THR A 55 8.34 -13.82 25.31
N PRO A 56 7.21 -14.33 25.83
CA PRO A 56 5.97 -14.48 25.04
C PRO A 56 5.31 -13.12 24.74
N ALA A 57 5.80 -12.03 25.32
CA ALA A 57 5.21 -10.69 25.23
C ALA A 57 5.10 -10.14 23.80
N GLU A 58 5.99 -10.53 22.86
CA GLU A 58 5.83 -10.09 21.47
C GLU A 58 4.69 -10.82 20.76
N ILE A 59 4.42 -12.08 21.10
CA ILE A 59 3.37 -12.91 20.50
C ILE A 59 2.00 -12.56 21.09
N GLU A 60 1.93 -12.32 22.40
CA GLU A 60 0.70 -11.94 23.10
C GLU A 60 0.16 -10.57 22.64
N ASN A 61 1.06 -9.66 22.24
CA ASN A 61 0.68 -8.34 21.73
C ASN A 61 0.27 -8.33 20.24
N ILE A 62 0.46 -9.43 19.49
CA ILE A 62 0.04 -9.53 18.08
C ILE A 62 -1.47 -9.33 17.90
N PRO A 63 -2.35 -10.04 18.64
CA PRO A 63 -3.80 -9.85 18.49
C PRO A 63 -4.28 -8.44 18.91
N LEU A 64 -3.54 -7.75 19.79
CA LEU A 64 -3.88 -6.39 20.24
C LEU A 64 -3.44 -5.29 19.27
N ARG A 65 -2.50 -5.57 18.35
CA ARG A 65 -1.99 -4.59 17.39
C ARG A 65 -2.89 -4.52 16.15
N LEU A 66 -3.78 -3.52 16.11
CA LEU A 66 -4.53 -3.21 14.89
C LEU A 66 -3.60 -2.57 13.83
N LEU A 67 -3.35 -3.32 12.74
CA LEU A 67 -2.68 -2.88 11.51
C LEU A 67 -1.41 -2.01 11.72
N PRO A 68 -0.40 -2.44 12.50
CA PRO A 68 0.75 -1.61 12.87
C PRO A 68 1.54 -1.11 11.65
N ALA A 69 1.71 -1.95 10.62
CA ALA A 69 2.44 -1.60 9.40
C ALA A 69 1.68 -0.63 8.47
N TRP A 70 0.39 -0.38 8.71
CA TRP A 70 -0.46 0.48 7.88
C TRP A 70 -0.60 1.90 8.42
N LYS A 71 -0.30 2.14 9.70
CA LYS A 71 -0.46 3.45 10.34
C LYS A 71 0.23 4.56 9.55
N ILE A 72 1.53 4.40 9.30
CA ILE A 72 2.34 5.41 8.59
C ILE A 72 1.82 5.63 7.15
N PRO A 73 1.65 4.59 6.31
CA PRO A 73 1.08 4.74 4.97
C PRO A 73 -0.30 5.42 4.93
N ILE A 74 -1.20 5.11 5.87
CA ILE A 74 -2.54 5.72 5.95
C ILE A 74 -2.43 7.20 6.27
N PHE A 75 -1.65 7.59 7.29
CA PHE A 75 -1.47 9.01 7.62
C PHE A 75 -0.81 9.79 6.48
N LEU A 76 0.17 9.19 5.79
CA LEU A 76 0.80 9.78 4.61
C LEU A 76 -0.23 10.04 3.50
N SER A 77 -1.03 9.05 3.14
CA SER A 77 -2.06 9.19 2.09
C SER A 77 -3.14 10.18 2.48
N LEU A 78 -3.63 10.15 3.72
CA LEU A 78 -4.62 11.10 4.23
C LEU A 78 -4.07 12.53 4.21
N GLY A 79 -2.83 12.73 4.64
CA GLY A 79 -2.16 14.03 4.60
C GLY A 79 -2.01 14.57 3.18
N LEU A 80 -1.58 13.74 2.24
CA LEU A 80 -1.50 14.10 0.82
C LEU A 80 -2.88 14.43 0.25
N PHE A 81 -3.91 13.63 0.56
CA PHE A 81 -5.27 13.86 0.13
C PHE A 81 -5.80 15.20 0.63
N LEU A 82 -5.67 15.50 1.93
CA LEU A 82 -6.14 16.76 2.51
C LEU A 82 -5.41 17.97 1.90
N CYS A 83 -4.12 17.85 1.64
CA CYS A 83 -3.32 18.91 1.02
C CYS A 83 -3.81 19.21 -0.41
N PHE A 84 -3.86 18.20 -1.27
CA PHE A 84 -4.31 18.37 -2.65
C PHE A 84 -5.80 18.73 -2.74
N PHE A 85 -6.64 18.14 -1.88
CA PHE A 85 -8.06 18.48 -1.79
C PHE A 85 -8.25 19.95 -1.46
N THR A 86 -7.53 20.47 -0.46
CA THR A 86 -7.60 21.88 -0.06
C THR A 86 -7.16 22.79 -1.20
N TYR A 87 -6.04 22.47 -1.84
CA TYR A 87 -5.57 23.21 -3.01
C TYR A 87 -6.60 23.24 -4.14
N ASN A 88 -7.17 22.08 -4.48
CA ASN A 88 -8.19 21.95 -5.53
C ASN A 88 -9.50 22.65 -5.14
N LEU A 89 -9.92 22.57 -3.88
CA LEU A 89 -11.10 23.26 -3.35
C LEU A 89 -10.94 24.77 -3.49
N VAL A 90 -9.79 25.30 -3.11
CA VAL A 90 -9.48 26.74 -3.24
C VAL A 90 -9.52 27.15 -4.72
N ARG A 91 -8.86 26.39 -5.60
CA ARG A 91 -8.74 26.73 -7.02
C ARG A 91 -10.05 26.59 -7.80
N GLN A 92 -10.82 25.52 -7.56
CA GLN A 92 -12.00 25.18 -8.36
C GLN A 92 -13.29 25.80 -7.84
N VAL A 93 -13.39 26.05 -6.53
CA VAL A 93 -14.63 26.51 -5.88
C VAL A 93 -14.45 27.89 -5.27
N ILE A 94 -13.47 28.08 -4.37
CA ILE A 94 -13.33 29.32 -3.59
C ILE A 94 -12.89 30.50 -4.47
N HIS A 95 -11.88 30.30 -5.33
CA HIS A 95 -11.36 31.36 -6.18
C HIS A 95 -12.43 31.90 -7.16
N PRO A 96 -13.16 31.06 -7.93
CA PRO A 96 -14.28 31.54 -8.77
C PRO A 96 -15.43 32.16 -7.97
N TYR A 97 -15.69 31.69 -6.76
CA TYR A 97 -16.70 32.28 -5.88
C TYR A 97 -16.34 33.72 -5.50
N ILE A 98 -15.10 33.96 -5.09
CA ILE A 98 -14.63 35.30 -4.68
C ILE A 98 -14.50 36.24 -5.89
N ARG A 99 -13.87 35.79 -6.99
CA ARG A 99 -13.55 36.65 -8.13
C ARG A 99 -14.69 36.86 -9.11
N GLU A 100 -15.47 35.82 -9.41
CA GLU A 100 -16.51 35.84 -10.45
C GLU A 100 -17.93 35.79 -9.87
N GLN A 101 -18.08 35.67 -8.54
CA GLN A 101 -19.39 35.55 -7.86
C GLN A 101 -20.22 34.36 -8.37
N LYS A 102 -19.56 33.28 -8.81
CA LYS A 102 -20.22 32.06 -9.30
C LYS A 102 -20.22 30.96 -8.24
N ASN A 103 -21.41 30.46 -7.90
CA ASN A 103 -21.58 29.36 -6.96
C ASN A 103 -21.28 28.01 -7.63
N LYS A 104 -20.12 27.42 -7.33
CA LYS A 104 -19.68 26.11 -7.86
C LYS A 104 -19.56 25.01 -6.80
N PHE A 105 -20.25 25.14 -5.67
CA PHE A 105 -20.17 24.19 -4.54
C PHE A 105 -20.58 22.75 -4.89
N TYR A 106 -21.44 22.57 -5.90
CA TYR A 106 -21.84 21.24 -6.38
C TYR A 106 -20.67 20.41 -6.93
N LYS A 107 -19.53 21.05 -7.27
CA LYS A 107 -18.31 20.38 -7.74
C LYS A 107 -17.57 19.63 -6.62
N ILE A 108 -17.83 19.96 -5.35
CA ILE A 108 -17.06 19.45 -4.21
C ILE A 108 -17.11 17.92 -4.11
N PRO A 109 -18.28 17.25 -4.13
CA PRO A 109 -18.33 15.81 -3.83
C PRO A 109 -17.71 14.92 -4.91
N ILE A 110 -17.80 15.32 -6.19
CA ILE A 110 -17.36 14.49 -7.33
C ILE A 110 -16.14 15.09 -8.03
N GLU A 111 -16.22 16.32 -8.54
CA GLU A 111 -15.16 16.90 -9.39
C GLU A 111 -13.86 17.19 -8.61
N VAL A 112 -13.98 17.79 -7.42
CA VAL A 112 -12.81 18.10 -6.58
C VAL A 112 -12.14 16.81 -6.09
N VAL A 113 -12.95 15.81 -5.69
CA VAL A 113 -12.44 14.49 -5.29
C VAL A 113 -11.76 13.78 -6.47
N ASN A 114 -12.40 13.76 -7.64
CA ASN A 114 -11.88 13.07 -8.83
C ASN A 114 -10.64 13.77 -9.43
N THR A 115 -10.43 15.05 -9.13
CA THR A 115 -9.15 15.74 -9.46
C THR A 115 -8.06 15.42 -8.43
N THR A 116 -8.43 15.12 -7.18
CA THR A 116 -7.50 14.90 -6.07
C THR A 116 -6.96 13.47 -6.03
N LEU A 117 -7.83 12.47 -6.24
CA LEU A 117 -7.48 11.06 -6.22
C LEU A 117 -6.29 10.67 -7.12
N PRO A 118 -6.24 11.07 -8.41
CA PRO A 118 -5.10 10.73 -9.27
C PRO A 118 -3.79 11.40 -8.82
N CYS A 119 -3.83 12.62 -8.25
CA CYS A 119 -2.65 13.28 -7.70
C CYS A 119 -2.07 12.47 -6.52
N VAL A 120 -2.94 12.02 -5.61
CA VAL A 120 -2.52 11.19 -4.48
C VAL A 120 -1.99 9.84 -4.96
N ALA A 121 -2.69 9.18 -5.89
CA ALA A 121 -2.25 7.90 -6.46
C ALA A 121 -0.87 8.03 -7.10
N TYR A 122 -0.66 9.02 -7.95
CA TYR A 122 0.61 9.22 -8.64
C TYR A 122 1.77 9.46 -7.66
N VAL A 123 1.60 10.36 -6.68
CA VAL A 123 2.64 10.66 -5.68
C VAL A 123 2.93 9.43 -4.81
N MET A 124 1.89 8.71 -4.38
CA MET A 124 2.07 7.47 -3.61
C MET A 124 2.83 6.42 -4.42
N LEU A 125 2.50 6.24 -5.71
CA LEU A 125 3.23 5.36 -6.62
C LEU A 125 4.71 5.77 -6.72
N SER A 126 5.01 7.06 -6.89
CA SER A 126 6.40 7.55 -6.90
C SER A 126 7.15 7.21 -5.61
N LEU A 127 6.49 7.32 -4.45
CA LEU A 127 7.07 6.99 -3.14
C LEU A 127 7.31 5.49 -2.93
N VAL A 128 6.72 4.61 -3.74
CA VAL A 128 7.05 3.18 -3.75
C VAL A 128 8.43 2.93 -4.37
N TYR A 129 8.75 3.63 -5.47
CA TYR A 129 9.96 3.38 -6.26
C TYR A 129 11.16 4.23 -5.82
N LEU A 130 10.91 5.45 -5.34
CA LEU A 130 11.93 6.39 -4.90
C LEU A 130 12.94 5.80 -3.89
N PRO A 131 12.56 5.09 -2.82
CA PRO A 131 13.54 4.54 -1.88
C PRO A 131 14.42 3.46 -2.51
N GLY A 132 13.94 2.77 -3.55
CA GLY A 132 14.74 1.80 -4.30
C GLY A 132 15.86 2.47 -5.10
N VAL A 133 15.55 3.60 -5.75
CA VAL A 133 16.55 4.41 -6.47
C VAL A 133 17.57 4.98 -5.49
N LEU A 134 17.12 5.54 -4.36
CA LEU A 134 17.99 6.06 -3.30
C LEU A 134 18.90 4.97 -2.73
N ALA A 135 18.37 3.77 -2.49
CA ALA A 135 19.13 2.63 -2.03
C ALA A 135 20.23 2.23 -3.02
N ALA A 136 19.94 2.23 -4.32
CA ALA A 136 20.93 1.97 -5.38
C ALA A 136 22.03 3.04 -5.41
N CYS A 137 21.65 4.33 -5.34
CA CYS A 137 22.63 5.42 -5.27
C CYS A 137 23.54 5.30 -4.04
N LEU A 138 23.00 4.95 -2.87
CA LEU A 138 23.78 4.74 -1.65
C LEU A 138 24.71 3.52 -1.76
N GLN A 139 24.26 2.43 -2.36
CA GLN A 139 25.09 1.25 -2.58
C GLN A 139 26.28 1.56 -3.51
N LEU A 140 26.06 2.36 -4.56
CA LEU A 140 27.13 2.83 -5.45
C LEU A 140 28.08 3.79 -4.72
N TYR A 141 27.55 4.72 -3.93
CA TYR A 141 28.35 5.66 -3.13
C TYR A 141 29.23 4.95 -2.10
N TYR A 142 28.71 3.89 -1.45
CA TYR A 142 29.49 3.09 -0.50
C TYR A 142 30.43 2.08 -1.16
N GLY A 143 30.28 1.81 -2.46
CA GLY A 143 31.04 0.78 -3.17
C GLY A 143 30.78 -0.65 -2.66
N THR A 144 29.74 -0.87 -1.87
CA THR A 144 29.40 -2.18 -1.31
C THR A 144 27.91 -2.31 -1.02
N LYS A 145 27.37 -3.51 -1.22
CA LYS A 145 25.98 -3.86 -0.90
C LYS A 145 25.76 -4.32 0.54
N TYR A 146 26.84 -4.59 1.28
CA TYR A 146 26.77 -5.21 2.61
C TYR A 146 26.63 -4.20 3.75
N ARG A 147 26.76 -2.90 3.46
CA ARG A 147 26.54 -1.85 4.46
C ARG A 147 25.03 -1.67 4.69
N ARG A 148 24.61 -1.70 5.95
CA ARG A 148 23.23 -1.46 6.36
C ARG A 148 22.78 -0.05 5.95
N PHE A 149 21.54 0.07 5.49
CA PHE A 149 20.93 1.37 5.21
C PHE A 149 20.66 2.16 6.50
N PRO A 150 20.57 3.51 6.41
CA PRO A 150 20.02 4.31 7.50
C PRO A 150 18.61 3.83 7.88
N ASP A 151 18.27 3.84 9.16
CA ASP A 151 17.02 3.25 9.66
C ASP A 151 15.76 3.86 9.01
N TRP A 152 15.78 5.17 8.67
CA TRP A 152 14.67 5.82 7.98
C TRP A 152 14.42 5.25 6.57
N LEU A 153 15.48 4.87 5.85
CA LEU A 153 15.38 4.32 4.50
C LEU A 153 14.96 2.85 4.56
N ASP A 154 15.49 2.10 5.53
CA ASP A 154 15.10 0.71 5.76
C ASP A 154 13.62 0.60 6.12
N GLN A 155 13.13 1.43 7.05
CA GLN A 155 11.71 1.52 7.40
C GLN A 155 10.85 1.90 6.19
N TRP A 156 11.28 2.87 5.37
CA TRP A 156 10.55 3.24 4.16
C TRP A 156 10.48 2.08 3.15
N LEU A 157 11.60 1.37 2.93
CA LEU A 157 11.64 0.19 2.06
C LEU A 157 10.67 -0.92 2.53
N GLN A 158 10.46 -1.06 3.84
CA GLN A 158 9.52 -2.02 4.43
C GLN A 158 8.04 -1.62 4.23
N HIS A 159 7.74 -0.33 4.09
CA HIS A 159 6.38 0.18 3.88
C HIS A 159 5.93 0.22 2.41
N ARG A 160 6.79 -0.14 1.45
CA ARG A 160 6.50 -0.06 0.01
C ARG A 160 5.22 -0.77 -0.40
N LYS A 161 4.95 -1.95 0.16
CA LYS A 161 3.75 -2.73 -0.15
C LYS A 161 2.47 -1.98 0.21
N GLN A 162 2.43 -1.40 1.40
CA GLN A 162 1.26 -0.69 1.91
C GLN A 162 1.04 0.61 1.15
N ILE A 163 2.11 1.35 0.84
CA ILE A 163 2.05 2.57 0.02
C ILE A 163 1.53 2.24 -1.39
N GLY A 164 2.03 1.16 -2.01
CA GLY A 164 1.58 0.72 -3.33
C GLY A 164 0.12 0.26 -3.38
N LEU A 165 -0.34 -0.47 -2.36
CA LEU A 165 -1.75 -0.86 -2.26
C LEU A 165 -2.68 0.35 -2.09
N LEU A 166 -2.26 1.35 -1.32
CA LEU A 166 -3.05 2.56 -1.11
C LEU A 166 -3.05 3.46 -2.36
N SER A 167 -1.94 3.51 -3.10
CA SER A 167 -1.88 4.09 -4.44
C SER A 167 -2.87 3.43 -5.39
N PHE A 168 -2.88 2.10 -5.45
CA PHE A 168 -3.83 1.35 -6.27
C PHE A 168 -5.28 1.63 -5.88
N PHE A 169 -5.58 1.68 -4.57
CA PHE A 169 -6.91 2.04 -4.08
C PHE A 169 -7.34 3.43 -4.54
N CYS A 170 -6.47 4.44 -4.45
CA CYS A 170 -6.75 5.79 -4.98
C CYS A 170 -6.97 5.79 -6.49
N ALA A 171 -6.18 5.03 -7.25
CA ALA A 171 -6.34 4.89 -8.70
C ALA A 171 -7.66 4.19 -9.09
N ALA A 172 -8.04 3.14 -8.36
CA ALA A 172 -9.30 2.45 -8.55
C ALA A 172 -10.50 3.36 -8.22
N LEU A 173 -10.43 4.12 -7.13
CA LEU A 173 -11.44 5.15 -6.83
C LEU A 173 -11.50 6.20 -7.95
N HIS A 174 -10.36 6.71 -8.43
CA HIS A 174 -10.32 7.66 -9.55
C HIS A 174 -11.01 7.09 -10.80
N ALA A 175 -10.77 5.81 -11.13
CA ALA A 175 -11.44 5.15 -12.23
C ALA A 175 -12.96 5.07 -12.00
N VAL A 176 -13.40 4.67 -10.81
CA VAL A 176 -14.84 4.64 -10.46
C VAL A 176 -15.46 6.03 -10.57
N TYR A 177 -14.84 7.06 -9.98
CA TYR A 177 -15.33 8.44 -10.06
C TYR A 177 -15.34 8.98 -11.50
N SER A 178 -14.39 8.59 -12.34
CA SER A 178 -14.32 9.00 -13.76
C SER A 178 -15.33 8.26 -14.65
N LEU A 179 -15.70 7.04 -14.28
CA LEU A 179 -16.76 6.24 -14.93
C LEU A 179 -18.15 6.55 -14.38
N CYS A 180 -18.23 7.20 -13.20
CA CYS A 180 -19.46 7.74 -12.63
C CYS A 180 -19.79 9.15 -13.16
N PRO A 181 -20.10 9.32 -14.45
CA PRO A 181 -21.08 10.31 -14.86
C PRO A 181 -22.20 9.68 -15.71
N ALA A 182 -23.16 9.06 -15.02
CA ALA A 182 -24.52 8.79 -15.53
C ALA A 182 -25.64 9.32 -14.59
N HIS A 183 -25.30 10.08 -13.55
CA HIS A 183 -26.29 10.58 -12.57
C HIS A 183 -26.18 12.10 -12.32
N ALA A 184 -26.64 12.87 -13.34
CA ALA A 184 -27.46 14.11 -13.34
C ALA A 184 -27.17 15.32 -12.39
N PRO A 185 -27.58 16.57 -12.72
CA PRO A 185 -28.43 17.02 -13.83
C PRO A 185 -27.71 18.01 -14.77
N LEU A 186 -27.83 17.79 -16.07
CA LEU A 186 -27.85 18.92 -17.01
C LEU A 186 -29.02 19.80 -16.55
N PRO A 187 -28.84 21.06 -16.10
CA PRO A 187 -29.94 22.01 -16.22
C PRO A 187 -30.25 22.02 -17.72
N PRO A 188 -31.49 21.83 -18.18
CA PRO A 188 -31.76 21.89 -19.61
C PRO A 188 -31.13 23.18 -20.10
N LEU A 189 -30.08 23.07 -20.94
CA LEU A 189 -29.60 24.21 -21.69
C LEU A 189 -30.86 24.81 -22.29
N PRO A 190 -31.15 26.11 -22.10
CA PRO A 190 -32.30 26.69 -22.75
C PRO A 190 -32.15 26.35 -24.23
N VAL A 191 -33.10 25.57 -24.73
CA VAL A 191 -33.51 25.57 -26.12
C VAL A 191 -33.85 27.02 -26.40
N ASN A 192 -32.83 27.77 -26.80
CA ASN A 192 -32.81 29.04 -27.50
C ASN A 192 -31.42 29.08 -28.14
N ARG A 193 -31.16 28.08 -28.99
CA ARG A 193 -30.19 28.19 -30.08
C ARG A 193 -30.84 29.02 -31.19
N ASP A 194 -31.20 30.25 -30.84
CA ASP A 194 -31.83 31.17 -31.77
C ASP A 194 -30.72 31.91 -32.51
N GLY A 195 -30.53 31.53 -33.77
CA GLY A 195 -30.09 32.46 -34.82
C GLY A 195 -28.60 32.82 -34.93
N ARG A 196 -27.68 32.33 -34.09
CA ARG A 196 -26.23 32.68 -34.21
C ARG A 196 -25.28 31.51 -34.50
N GLN A 197 -25.79 30.31 -34.72
CA GLN A 197 -25.01 29.11 -35.11
C GLN A 197 -25.32 28.60 -36.53
N ALA A 198 -25.82 29.47 -37.41
CA ALA A 198 -25.98 29.16 -38.83
C ALA A 198 -24.76 29.55 -39.69
N GLY A 199 -23.76 30.24 -39.11
CA GLY A 199 -22.65 30.83 -39.88
C GLY A 199 -21.27 30.17 -39.77
N ASN A 200 -21.05 29.21 -38.86
CA ASN A 200 -19.72 28.58 -38.73
C ASN A 200 -19.81 27.17 -38.14
N LYS A 201 -20.42 26.25 -38.89
CA LYS A 201 -20.70 24.86 -38.47
C LYS A 201 -19.63 23.87 -38.96
N MET A 202 -18.38 24.32 -39.07
CA MET A 202 -17.31 23.56 -39.72
C MET A 202 -16.07 23.34 -38.84
N ASN A 203 -16.23 23.18 -37.53
CA ASN A 203 -15.16 22.74 -36.60
C ASN A 203 -15.75 22.09 -35.33
N ILE A 204 -16.63 21.09 -35.50
CA ILE A 204 -17.11 20.25 -34.37
C ILE A 204 -16.13 19.09 -34.12
N TRP A 205 -15.41 18.66 -35.16
CA TRP A 205 -14.41 17.61 -35.09
C TRP A 205 -13.02 18.23 -35.04
N VAL A 206 -12.44 18.26 -33.85
CA VAL A 206 -11.05 18.67 -33.64
C VAL A 206 -10.25 17.40 -33.40
N GLU A 207 -9.60 16.92 -34.46
CA GLU A 207 -8.87 15.65 -34.46
C GLU A 207 -7.88 15.53 -33.30
N GLU A 208 -7.14 16.60 -32.99
CA GLU A 208 -6.19 16.64 -31.88
C GLU A 208 -6.84 16.35 -30.52
N GLU A 209 -8.05 16.87 -30.26
CA GLU A 209 -8.74 16.65 -28.99
C GLU A 209 -9.25 15.22 -28.86
N VAL A 210 -9.69 14.64 -29.98
CA VAL A 210 -10.13 13.25 -30.04
C VAL A 210 -8.94 12.33 -29.75
N TRP A 211 -7.84 12.46 -30.49
CA TRP A 211 -6.64 11.65 -30.24
C TRP A 211 -6.12 11.79 -28.81
N ARG A 212 -6.08 13.02 -28.28
CA ARG A 212 -5.66 13.27 -26.90
C ARG A 212 -6.52 12.50 -25.89
N MET A 213 -7.85 12.55 -26.03
CA MET A 213 -8.75 11.83 -25.13
C MET A 213 -8.64 10.31 -25.26
N GLU A 214 -8.63 9.79 -26.50
CA GLU A 214 -8.53 8.34 -26.76
C GLU A 214 -7.22 7.75 -26.22
N ILE A 215 -6.10 8.45 -26.38
CA ILE A 215 -4.79 8.03 -25.87
C ILE A 215 -4.77 8.05 -24.34
N TYR A 216 -5.21 9.14 -23.70
CA TYR A 216 -5.19 9.23 -22.23
C TYR A 216 -6.08 8.18 -21.56
N ILE A 217 -7.26 7.92 -22.11
CA ILE A 217 -8.15 6.87 -21.59
C ILE A 217 -7.51 5.49 -21.79
N SER A 218 -6.99 5.20 -22.98
CA SER A 218 -6.35 3.90 -23.28
C SER A 218 -5.17 3.62 -22.36
N VAL A 219 -4.27 4.59 -22.19
CA VAL A 219 -3.12 4.49 -21.27
C VAL A 219 -3.60 4.33 -19.84
N GLY A 220 -4.62 5.06 -19.41
CA GLY A 220 -5.21 4.94 -18.06
C GLY A 220 -5.75 3.54 -17.76
N ILE A 221 -6.44 2.92 -18.74
CA ILE A 221 -6.96 1.54 -18.61
C ILE A 221 -5.82 0.53 -18.49
N ILE A 222 -4.79 0.66 -19.34
CA ILE A 222 -3.60 -0.22 -19.29
C ILE A 222 -2.89 -0.07 -17.94
N ALA A 223 -2.64 1.17 -17.50
CA ALA A 223 -1.99 1.46 -16.23
C ALA A 223 -2.77 0.87 -15.04
N LEU A 224 -4.10 1.03 -15.02
CA LEU A 224 -4.95 0.44 -13.98
C LEU A 224 -4.93 -1.08 -14.02
N GLY A 225 -4.92 -1.69 -15.21
CA GLY A 225 -4.79 -3.14 -15.38
C GLY A 225 -3.47 -3.68 -14.80
N LEU A 226 -2.37 -2.97 -15.06
CA LEU A 226 -1.06 -3.32 -14.53
C LEU A 226 -0.97 -3.12 -13.00
N LEU A 227 -1.51 -2.02 -12.47
CA LEU A 227 -1.61 -1.81 -11.02
C LEU A 227 -2.48 -2.88 -10.34
N SER A 228 -3.54 -3.34 -11.00
CA SER A 228 -4.39 -4.44 -10.51
C SER A 228 -3.59 -5.74 -10.42
N LEU A 229 -2.78 -6.07 -11.44
CA LEU A 229 -1.91 -7.24 -11.42
C LEU A 229 -0.87 -7.17 -10.29
N LEU A 230 -0.28 -5.98 -10.05
CA LEU A 230 0.64 -5.75 -8.94
C LEU A 230 -0.04 -5.93 -7.58
N ALA A 231 -1.27 -5.44 -7.42
CA ALA A 231 -2.05 -5.59 -6.20
C ALA A 231 -2.39 -7.07 -5.93
N ILE A 232 -2.86 -7.80 -6.94
CA ILE A 232 -3.21 -9.23 -6.85
C ILE A 232 -1.98 -10.06 -6.48
N THR A 233 -0.85 -9.84 -7.15
CA THR A 233 0.39 -10.59 -6.87
C THR A 233 1.02 -10.25 -5.52
N SER A 234 0.55 -9.19 -4.84
CA SER A 234 0.95 -8.88 -3.46
C SER A 234 0.22 -9.73 -2.41
N LEU A 235 -0.84 -10.46 -2.78
CA LEU A 235 -1.57 -11.35 -1.88
C LEU A 235 -0.69 -12.53 -1.46
N PRO A 236 -0.60 -12.89 -0.17
CA PRO A 236 0.25 -13.98 0.30
C PRO A 236 -0.01 -15.31 -0.40
N SER A 237 -1.28 -15.63 -0.73
CA SER A 237 -1.64 -16.86 -1.44
C SER A 237 -1.01 -16.98 -2.82
N ILE A 238 -0.88 -15.86 -3.55
CA ILE A 238 -0.30 -15.80 -4.90
C ILE A 238 1.21 -15.62 -4.83
N ALA A 239 1.68 -14.77 -3.92
CA ALA A 239 3.11 -14.57 -3.71
C ALA A 239 3.82 -15.88 -3.31
N ASN A 240 3.17 -16.71 -2.49
CA ASN A 240 3.71 -18.00 -2.07
C ASN A 240 3.67 -19.09 -3.15
N SER A 241 2.87 -18.91 -4.21
CA SER A 241 2.80 -19.84 -5.35
C SER A 241 3.77 -19.49 -6.49
N LEU A 242 4.35 -18.29 -6.47
CA LEU A 242 5.29 -17.82 -7.49
C LEU A 242 6.73 -18.05 -7.07
N ASN A 243 7.59 -18.43 -8.02
CA ASN A 243 9.02 -18.45 -7.75
C ASN A 243 9.58 -17.01 -7.74
N TRP A 244 10.72 -16.79 -7.06
CA TRP A 244 11.36 -15.48 -6.94
C TRP A 244 11.62 -14.78 -8.30
N ARG A 245 11.89 -15.54 -9.36
CA ARG A 245 12.06 -15.00 -10.73
C ARG A 245 10.76 -14.40 -11.28
N GLU A 246 9.64 -15.08 -11.09
CA GLU A 246 8.32 -14.66 -11.56
C GLU A 246 7.81 -13.48 -10.73
N PHE A 247 7.95 -13.57 -9.41
CA PHE A 247 7.62 -12.48 -8.50
C PHE A 247 8.41 -11.20 -8.83
N SER A 248 9.73 -11.33 -9.04
CA SER A 248 10.58 -10.18 -9.40
C SER A 248 10.24 -9.63 -10.79
N PHE A 249 9.89 -10.48 -11.74
CA PHE A 249 9.45 -10.02 -13.07
C PHE A 249 8.21 -9.12 -12.95
N ILE A 250 7.21 -9.54 -12.16
CA ILE A 250 5.96 -8.80 -12.00
C ILE A 250 6.16 -7.53 -11.16
N GLN A 251 6.79 -7.64 -9.99
CA GLN A 251 6.89 -6.52 -9.05
C GLN A 251 8.00 -5.51 -9.40
N VAL A 252 9.03 -5.93 -10.16
CA VAL A 252 10.16 -5.07 -10.52
C VAL A 252 10.09 -4.66 -12.00
N LYS A 253 10.13 -5.62 -12.94
CA LYS A 253 10.28 -5.29 -14.38
C LYS A 253 9.00 -4.70 -15.01
N LEU A 254 7.85 -5.28 -14.69
CA LEU A 254 6.56 -4.81 -15.20
C LEU A 254 6.20 -3.40 -14.72
N THR A 255 6.77 -2.92 -13.61
CA THR A 255 6.46 -1.56 -13.13
C THR A 255 7.44 -0.49 -13.60
N PHE A 256 8.71 -0.81 -13.85
CA PHE A 256 9.63 0.16 -14.47
C PHE A 256 9.16 0.56 -15.88
N ALA A 257 8.57 -0.37 -16.64
CA ALA A 257 7.96 -0.06 -17.94
C ALA A 257 6.82 0.98 -17.87
N ASN A 258 6.16 1.15 -16.71
CA ASN A 258 5.06 2.12 -16.53
C ASN A 258 5.50 3.52 -16.10
N VAL A 259 6.77 3.71 -15.70
CA VAL A 259 7.28 4.98 -15.16
C VAL A 259 8.27 5.64 -16.13
N THR A 260 8.77 4.91 -17.13
CA THR A 260 9.80 5.39 -18.07
C THR A 260 9.35 5.54 -19.52
N GLU A 261 8.05 5.65 -19.77
CA GLU A 261 7.51 6.08 -21.08
C GLU A 261 6.62 7.31 -20.92
#